data_AF-A0A948ATC0-F1
#
_entry.id   AF-A0A948ATC0-F1
#
_cell.length_a   1.000
_cell.length_b   1.000
_cell.length_c   1.000
_cell.angle_alpha   90.00
_cell.angle_beta   90.00
_cell.angle_gamma   90.00
#
_symmetry.space_group_name_H-M   'P 1'
#
loop_
_entity.id
_entity.type
_entity.pdbx_description
1 polymer ?
#
loop_
_entity_poly.entity_id
_entity_poly.type
_entity_poly.pdbx_seq_one_letter_code
_entity_poly.pdbx_strand_id
1 'polypeptide(L)' 'MKICNKFESREARLAVIGLGYVGLPLAMEYTKQGFEVVGIDLMREKV' A
#
# COMPACT_ATOMS: atom_id res chain seq x y z
N MET A 1 1.69 -12.39 18.08
CA MET A 1 2.18 -11.03 17.77
C MET A 1 1.00 -10.19 17.29
N LYS A 2 0.75 -9.02 17.90
CA LYS A 2 -0.40 -8.17 17.52
C LYS A 2 -0.12 -7.45 16.20
N ILE A 3 -1.19 -7.11 15.47
CA ILE A 3 -1.06 -6.40 14.19
C ILE A 3 -0.43 -5.01 14.34
N CYS A 4 -0.72 -4.30 15.43
CA CYS A 4 -0.14 -2.98 15.73
C CYS A 4 1.39 -2.98 15.71
N ASN A 5 2.01 -4.02 16.31
CA ASN A 5 3.46 -4.15 16.34
C ASN A 5 4.08 -4.24 14.93
N LYS A 6 3.35 -4.80 13.95
CA LYS A 6 3.81 -4.85 12.54
C LYS A 6 3.76 -3.48 11.87
N PHE A 7 2.84 -2.61 12.28
CA PHE A 7 2.80 -1.24 11.80
C PHE A 7 3.93 -0.40 12.42
N GLU A 8 4.19 -0.58 13.71
CA GLU A 8 5.30 0.07 14.42
C GLU A 8 6.67 -0.32 13.83
N SER A 9 6.86 -1.60 13.50
CA SER A 9 8.10 -2.14 12.92
C SER A 9 8.20 -2.04 11.39
N ARG A 10 7.17 -1.54 10.70
CA ARG A 10 7.06 -1.52 9.22
C ARG A 10 7.08 -2.90 8.53
N GLU A 11 6.86 -3.97 9.27
CA GLU A 11 6.71 -5.35 8.73
C GLU A 11 5.31 -5.63 8.15
N ALA A 12 4.35 -4.73 8.33
CA ALA A 12 3.03 -4.87 7.74
C ALA A 12 3.12 -4.77 6.21
N ARG A 13 2.63 -5.78 5.50
CA ARG A 13 2.47 -5.75 4.04
C ARG A 13 1.09 -5.21 3.71
N LEU A 14 1.03 -4.20 2.86
CA LEU A 14 -0.20 -3.48 2.53
C LEU A 14 -0.62 -3.79 1.10
N ALA A 15 -1.92 -3.82 0.85
CA ALA A 15 -2.48 -3.90 -0.50
C ALA A 15 -3.47 -2.74 -0.70
N VAL A 16 -3.34 -2.03 -1.82
CA VAL A 16 -4.26 -0.96 -2.21
C VAL A 16 -5.00 -1.40 -3.47
N ILE A 17 -6.32 -1.57 -3.34
CA ILE A 17 -7.21 -1.96 -4.44
C ILE A 17 -7.86 -0.71 -5.03
N GLY A 18 -7.60 -0.45 -6.31
CA GLY A 18 -8.00 0.74 -7.05
C GLY A 18 -6.90 1.81 -7.02
N LEU A 19 -6.19 1.97 -8.14
CA LEU A 19 -5.11 2.96 -8.33
C LEU A 19 -5.65 4.19 -9.08
N GLY A 20 -6.77 4.72 -8.58
CA GLY A 20 -7.32 6.00 -9.02
C GLY A 20 -6.64 7.19 -8.33
N TYR A 21 -7.30 8.35 -8.41
CA TYR A 21 -6.83 9.60 -7.82
C TYR A 21 -6.51 9.51 -6.32
N VAL A 22 -7.21 8.65 -5.57
CA VAL A 22 -6.97 8.46 -4.12
C VAL A 22 -6.00 7.33 -3.85
N GLY A 23 -6.20 6.17 -4.48
CA GLY A 23 -5.44 4.97 -4.14
C GLY A 23 -3.98 5.02 -4.57
N LEU A 24 -3.67 5.63 -5.73
CA LEU A 24 -2.28 5.75 -6.17
C LEU A 24 -1.45 6.65 -5.23
N PRO A 25 -1.87 7.88 -4.88
CA PRO A 25 -1.15 8.69 -3.89
C PRO A 25 -1.05 8.01 -2.52
N LEU A 26 -2.09 7.28 -2.09
CA LEU A 26 -2.07 6.54 -0.82
C LEU A 26 -1.01 5.42 -0.82
N ALA A 27 -0.95 4.63 -1.88
CA ALA A 27 0.05 3.57 -2.04
C ALA A 27 1.47 4.15 -2.05
N MET A 28 1.66 5.28 -2.74
CA MET A 28 2.95 5.99 -2.77
C MET A 28 3.35 6.50 -1.38
N GLU A 29 2.42 7.06 -0.62
CA GLU A 29 2.70 7.59 0.72
C GLU A 29 3.15 6.48 1.68
N TYR A 30 2.47 5.34 1.70
CA TYR A 30 2.90 4.21 2.55
C TYR A 30 4.22 3.59 2.09
N THR A 31 4.47 3.56 0.78
CA THR A 31 5.78 3.13 0.25
C THR A 31 6.89 4.06 0.73
N LYS A 32 6.68 5.39 0.71
CA LYS A 32 7.65 6.38 1.24
C LYS A 32 7.90 6.23 2.74
N GLN A 33 6.89 5.78 3.49
CA GLN A 33 7.00 5.51 4.93
C GLN A 33 7.69 4.18 5.27
N GLY A 34 8.15 3.44 4.25
CA GLY A 34 8.93 2.21 4.40
C GLY A 34 8.11 0.93 4.45
N PHE A 35 6.81 0.97 4.11
CA PHE A 35 6.00 -0.23 3.99
C PHE A 35 6.15 -0.89 2.62
N GLU A 36 6.05 -2.21 2.58
CA GLU A 36 5.86 -2.94 1.34
C GLU A 36 4.38 -2.85 0.92
N VAL A 37 4.13 -2.27 -0.26
CA VAL A 37 2.78 -2.03 -0.77
C VAL A 37 2.58 -2.70 -2.12
N VAL A 38 1.49 -3.46 -2.26
CA VAL A 38 1.03 -4.02 -3.54
C VAL A 38 -0.15 -3.19 -4.04
N GLY A 39 0.00 -2.56 -5.21
CA GLY A 39 -1.09 -1.90 -5.92
C GLY A 39 -1.85 -2.87 -6.81
N ILE A 40 -3.17 -2.80 -6.81
CA ILE A 40 -4.05 -3.65 -7.64
C ILE A 40 -5.05 -2.74 -8.35
N ASP A 41 -5.12 -2.77 -9.67
CA ASP A 41 -6.16 -2.11 -10.46
C ASP A 41 -6.72 -3.08 -11.52
N LEU A 42 -7.96 -2.86 -11.93
CA LEU A 42 -8.62 -3.62 -13.00
C LEU A 42 -8.20 -3.11 -14.39
N MET A 43 -7.90 -1.82 -14.50
CA MET A 43 -7.42 -1.18 -15.73
C MET A 43 -5.94 -1.51 -15.92
N ARG A 44 -5.65 -2.39 -16.88
CA ARG A 44 -4.30 -2.86 -17.16
C ARG A 44 -3.36 -1.73 -17.58
N GLU A 45 -3.88 -0.69 -18.20
CA GLU A 45 -3.13 0.50 -18.57
C GLU A 45 -2.56 1.30 -17.38
N LYS A 46 -3.02 1.00 -16.15
CA LYS A 46 -2.55 1.67 -14.92
C LYS A 46 -1.47 0.90 -14.16
N VAL A 47 -1.12 -0.32 -14.59
CA VAL A 47 -0.26 -1.27 -13.84
C VAL A 47 0.89 -1.78 -14.68
#